data_AF-A0A3L7RR73-F1
#
_entry.id   AF-A0A3L7RR73-F1
#
_cell.length_a   1.000
_cell.length_b   1.000
_cell.length_c   1.000
_cell.angle_alpha   90.00
_cell.angle_beta   90.00
_cell.angle_gamma   90.00
#
_symmetry.space_group_name_H-M   'P 1'
#
loop_
_entity.id
_entity.type
_entity.pdbx_description
1 polymer ?
#
loop_
_entity_poly.entity_id
_entity_poly.type
_entity_poly.pdbx_seq_one_letter_code
_entity_poly.pdbx_strand_id
1 'polypeptide(L)' 'MTLDHAFTEGIEGPASDAQGNVYAVNFGKQQTIGKIDRWGNGIAWASLPNRGT' A
#
# COMPACT_ATOMS: atom_id res chain seq x y z
N MET A 1 3.76 11.78 9.19
CA MET A 1 4.77 11.41 8.17
C MET A 1 4.74 9.90 8.05
N THR A 2 4.64 9.37 6.83
CA THR A 2 4.87 7.93 6.58
C THR A 2 6.34 7.59 6.81
N LEU A 3 6.66 6.34 7.15
CA LEU A 3 8.05 5.88 7.17
C LEU A 3 8.68 6.03 5.78
N ASP A 4 9.96 6.41 5.74
CA ASP A 4 10.75 6.38 4.51
C ASP A 4 10.85 4.93 4.01
N HIS A 5 10.82 4.76 2.68
CA HIS A 5 10.89 3.44 2.00
C HIS A 5 9.78 2.45 2.37
N ALA A 6 8.60 2.92 2.79
CA ALA A 6 7.46 2.04 3.10
C ALA A 6 6.94 1.23 1.88
N PHE A 7 7.30 1.64 0.67
CA PHE A 7 6.93 0.98 -0.59
C PHE A 7 8.16 0.54 -1.37
N THR A 8 8.05 -0.55 -2.13
CA THR A 8 9.14 -1.07 -2.95
C THR A 8 9.27 -0.31 -4.29
N GLU A 9 10.37 -0.54 -5.04
CA GLU A 9 10.63 0.09 -6.35
C GLU A 9 9.55 -0.16 -7.42
N GLY A 10 8.61 -1.09 -7.19
CA GLY A 10 7.51 -1.42 -8.11
C GLY A 10 6.14 -0.99 -7.60
N ILE A 11 6.05 0.12 -6.87
CA ILE A 11 4.76 0.68 -6.46
C ILE A 11 4.00 1.27 -7.65
N GLU A 12 2.74 0.88 -7.81
CA GLU A 12 1.83 1.43 -8.81
C GLU A 12 0.41 1.63 -8.23
N GLY A 13 -0.44 2.33 -8.99
CA GLY A 13 -1.88 2.41 -8.74
C GLY A 13 -2.30 3.04 -7.41
N PRO A 14 -1.79 4.23 -7.03
CA PRO A 14 -2.31 4.94 -5.87
C PRO A 14 -3.80 5.26 -6.08
N ALA A 15 -4.64 4.80 -5.16
CA ALA A 15 -6.06 5.14 -5.09
C ALA A 15 -6.39 5.77 -3.74
N SER A 16 -7.36 6.68 -3.71
CA SER A 16 -7.83 7.29 -2.47
C SER A 16 -9.33 7.08 -2.25
N ASP A 17 -9.73 7.02 -0.98
CA ASP A 17 -11.15 7.00 -0.58
C ASP A 17 -11.61 8.35 -0.02
N ALA A 18 -12.92 8.49 0.20
CA ALA A 18 -13.51 9.71 0.74
C ALA A 18 -13.09 10.04 2.18
N GLN A 19 -12.43 9.12 2.89
CA GLN A 19 -11.91 9.32 4.24
C GLN A 19 -10.47 9.83 4.24
N GLY A 20 -9.86 9.96 3.06
CA GLY A 20 -8.48 10.41 2.89
C GLY A 20 -7.46 9.30 3.09
N ASN A 21 -7.87 8.03 3.01
CA ASN A 21 -6.93 6.93 3.00
C ASN A 21 -6.31 6.78 1.61
N VAL A 22 -5.01 6.46 1.54
CA VAL A 22 -4.29 6.16 0.30
C VAL A 22 -3.94 4.68 0.27
N TYR A 23 -4.20 4.04 -0.87
CA TYR A 23 -3.95 2.63 -1.11
C TYR A 23 -2.96 2.48 -2.26
N ALA A 24 -1.99 1.59 -2.12
CA ALA A 24 -1.06 1.26 -3.20
C ALA A 24 -0.53 -0.16 -3.05
N VAL A 25 -0.09 -0.77 -4.15
CA VAL A 25 0.50 -2.11 -4.12
C VAL A 25 1.95 -2.10 -3.62
N ASN A 26 2.42 -3.28 -3.21
CA ASN A 26 3.77 -3.55 -2.74
C ASN A 26 4.21 -2.72 -1.51
N PHE A 27 3.36 -2.71 -0.49
CA PHE A 27 3.66 -2.09 0.81
C PHE A 27 4.40 -3.06 1.74
N GLY A 28 5.62 -2.70 2.15
CA GLY A 28 6.51 -3.52 2.97
C GLY A 28 7.04 -4.81 2.33
N LYS A 29 6.25 -5.48 1.47
CA LYS A 29 6.65 -6.65 0.67
C LYS A 29 5.90 -6.67 -0.66
N GLN A 30 6.39 -7.43 -1.62
CA GLN A 30 5.66 -7.64 -2.88
C GLN A 30 4.32 -8.36 -2.64
N GLN A 31 3.34 -8.12 -3.52
CA GLN A 31 2.01 -8.75 -3.49
C GLN A 31 1.14 -8.38 -2.29
N THR A 32 1.36 -7.21 -1.68
CA THR A 32 0.45 -6.63 -0.68
C THR A 32 -0.16 -5.34 -1.19
N ILE A 33 -1.32 -4.98 -0.64
CA ILE A 33 -1.87 -3.64 -0.74
C ILE A 33 -1.63 -2.96 0.61
N GLY A 34 -0.95 -1.83 0.59
CA GLY A 34 -0.83 -0.94 1.74
C GLY A 34 -2.02 -0.01 1.85
N LYS A 35 -2.40 0.33 3.07
CA LYS A 35 -3.30 1.45 3.38
C LYS A 35 -2.55 2.43 4.26
N ILE A 36 -2.44 3.67 3.82
CA ILE A 36 -1.98 4.81 4.62
C ILE A 36 -3.20 5.65 5.00
N ASP A 37 -3.42 5.87 6.29
CA ASP A 37 -4.49 6.76 6.73
C ASP A 37 -4.12 8.25 6.59
N ARG A 38 -5.10 9.14 6.80
CA ARG A 38 -4.90 10.60 6.70
C ARG A 38 -3.87 11.17 7.69
N TRP A 39 -3.46 10.41 8.70
CA TRP A 39 -2.45 10.80 9.68
C TRP A 39 -1.05 10.27 9.31
N GLY A 40 -0.97 9.44 8.27
CA GLY A 40 0.27 8.85 7.77
C GLY A 40 0.59 7.49 8.36
N ASN A 41 -0.33 6.84 9.08
CA ASN A 41 -0.11 5.50 9.62
C ASN A 41 -0.36 4.45 8.53
N GLY A 42 0.59 3.54 8.34
CA GLY A 42 0.54 2.51 7.31
C GLY A 42 0.29 1.10 7.85
N ILE A 43 -0.59 0.36 7.17
CA ILE A 43 -0.82 -1.08 7.43
C ILE A 43 -0.80 -1.88 6.12
N ALA A 44 -0.44 -3.17 6.21
CA ALA A 44 -0.75 -4.13 5.16
C ALA A 44 -2.26 -4.44 5.22
N TRP A 45 -3.01 -3.95 4.24
CA TRP A 45 -4.47 -4.03 4.22
C TRP A 45 -4.99 -5.31 3.58
N ALA A 46 -4.35 -5.75 2.49
CA ALA A 46 -4.69 -6.99 1.81
C ALA A 46 -3.45 -7.67 1.23
N SER A 47 -3.54 -8.97 0.98
CA SER A 47 -2.60 -9.70 0.12
C SER A 47 -3.26 -9.89 -1.25
N LEU A 48 -2.51 -9.64 -2.31
CA LEU A 48 -2.94 -9.99 -3.65
C LEU A 48 -2.84 -11.51 -3.81
N PRO A 49 -3.79 -12.15 -4.51
CA PRO A 49 -3.62 -13.55 -4.88
C PRO A 49 -2.34 -13.66 -5.70
N ASN A 50 -1.54 -14.68 -5.40
CA ASN A 50 -0.36 -14.98 -6.18
C ASN A 50 -0.83 -15.14 -7.64
N ARG A 51 -0.32 -14.32 -8.57
CA ARG A 51 -0.50 -14.67 -9.99
C ARG A 51 0.18 -16.02 -10.17
N GLY A 52 -0.62 -17.07 -10.26
CA GLY A 52 -0.14 -18.39 -10.60
C GLY A 52 0.54 -18.29 -11.96
N THR A 53 1.77 -18.82 -12.00
CA THR A 53 2.57 -19.24 -13.16
C THR A 53 2.75 -18.26 -14.31
#